data_AF-A0A368VMS0-F1
#
_entry.id   AF-A0A368VMS0-F1
#
_cell.length_a   1.000
_cell.length_b   1.000
_cell.length_c   1.000
_cell.angle_alpha   90.00
_cell.angle_beta   90.00
_cell.angle_gamma   90.00
#
_symmetry.space_group_name_H-M   'P 1'
#
loop_
_entity.id
_entity.type
_entity.pdbx_description
1 polymer ?
#
loop_
_entity_poly.entity_id
_entity_poly.type
_entity_poly.pdbx_seq_one_letter_code
_entity_poly.pdbx_strand_id
1 'polypeptide(L)'
;MPTLPSLGLRNRTTRNGRAPDRTPLASTTPSPLSASVVDCAVYIDGERLGGRWTHEEALDEVRRRGTGFVWIGLHEPDEHQINGIAETFELHELAVEDAVHAHQRPKLERYGDTLFMVLKTVRYVANRTFTANSEIVESGELMAFVGRDFVITVRHGKHAGLGRVRRELEQTPEQMILGPAAVLHGIADHVVDTYLEVTETIQDDIDRIEAEVFALRTKVGAEQIYLMKREVLELRRAVMPLAKPLQRLAEGYTPAVPEQVRSYFRNVDDHLTTVSERVASFDELLTTLVDATLAKITLQQNTDMRKISAWVAIISTPTMIAGVYGMNFEIMPETDWKFGYPVALLVMLIACVVLFKIFRRNKWL
;
A
#
# COMPACT_ATOMS: atom_id res chain seq x y z
N MET A 1 5.29 -34.72 -36.99
CA MET A 1 3.86 -34.69 -37.37
C MET A 1 3.62 -35.92 -38.24
N PRO A 2 2.71 -36.83 -37.84
CA PRO A 2 1.27 -36.57 -37.95
C PRO A 2 0.40 -36.91 -36.71
N THR A 3 -0.65 -36.10 -36.59
CA THR A 3 -2.00 -36.19 -36.00
C THR A 3 -2.45 -37.39 -35.14
N LEU A 4 -2.90 -37.08 -33.92
CA LEU A 4 -3.79 -37.89 -33.07
C LEU A 4 -5.28 -37.53 -33.32
N PRO A 5 -6.23 -38.45 -33.04
CA PRO A 5 -7.63 -38.33 -33.45
C PRO A 5 -8.51 -37.56 -32.46
N SER A 6 -9.60 -37.00 -33.01
CA SER A 6 -10.62 -36.19 -32.34
C SER A 6 -11.58 -37.03 -31.48
N LEU A 7 -11.77 -36.60 -30.24
CA LEU A 7 -12.83 -37.10 -29.35
C LEU A 7 -14.04 -36.16 -29.43
N GLY A 8 -15.09 -36.65 -30.10
CA GLY A 8 -16.40 -36.02 -30.14
C GLY A 8 -17.15 -36.19 -28.82
N LEU A 9 -17.48 -35.09 -28.17
CA LEU A 9 -18.39 -35.05 -27.03
C LEU A 9 -19.82 -34.87 -27.52
N ARG A 10 -20.63 -35.90 -27.25
CA ARG A 10 -22.08 -35.96 -27.51
C ARG A 10 -22.82 -34.90 -26.69
N ASN A 11 -23.60 -34.10 -27.40
CA ASN A 11 -24.71 -33.30 -26.89
C ASN A 11 -25.76 -34.19 -26.20
N ARG A 12 -26.19 -33.80 -25.00
CA ARG A 12 -27.50 -34.18 -24.46
C ARG A 12 -28.14 -32.93 -23.85
N THR A 13 -29.11 -32.41 -24.57
CA THR A 13 -30.03 -31.34 -24.16
C THR A 13 -30.99 -31.83 -23.07
N THR A 14 -31.31 -30.99 -22.08
CA THR A 14 -32.68 -30.53 -21.75
C THR A 14 -32.71 -29.66 -20.47
N ARG A 15 -33.01 -28.38 -20.66
CA ARG A 15 -34.13 -27.63 -20.02
C ARG A 15 -34.27 -27.67 -18.48
N ASN A 16 -33.92 -26.56 -17.81
CA ASN A 16 -34.89 -25.77 -17.03
C ASN A 16 -34.29 -24.45 -16.54
N GLY A 17 -35.05 -23.36 -16.71
CA GLY A 17 -34.69 -22.02 -16.26
C GLY A 17 -34.77 -21.87 -14.76
N ARG A 18 -33.78 -21.16 -14.20
CA ARG A 18 -33.89 -20.41 -12.95
C ARG A 18 -32.90 -19.26 -13.03
N ALA A 19 -33.43 -18.05 -13.12
CA ALA A 19 -32.66 -16.83 -12.92
C ALA A 19 -32.05 -16.85 -11.50
N PRO A 20 -30.85 -16.31 -11.28
CA PRO A 20 -30.34 -16.14 -9.93
C PRO A 20 -31.25 -15.16 -9.19
N ASP A 21 -31.68 -15.61 -8.02
CA ASP A 21 -32.52 -14.90 -7.07
C ASP A 21 -31.82 -13.58 -6.69
N ARG A 22 -32.24 -12.48 -7.33
CA ARG A 22 -31.85 -11.13 -6.91
C ARG A 22 -32.63 -10.83 -5.65
N THR A 23 -32.03 -11.18 -4.51
CA THR A 23 -32.43 -10.61 -3.22
C THR A 23 -32.38 -9.08 -3.39
N PRO A 24 -33.49 -8.35 -3.20
CA PRO A 24 -33.44 -6.90 -3.21
C PRO A 24 -32.52 -6.48 -2.07
N LEU A 25 -31.44 -5.77 -2.40
CA LEU A 25 -30.72 -4.97 -1.42
C LEU A 25 -31.77 -4.14 -0.68
N ALA A 26 -31.79 -4.30 0.65
CA ALA A 26 -32.69 -3.57 1.51
C ALA A 26 -32.65 -2.10 1.13
N SER A 27 -33.80 -1.54 0.78
CA SER A 27 -33.98 -0.11 0.60
C SER A 27 -33.56 0.58 1.89
N THR A 28 -32.39 1.20 1.88
CA THR A 28 -31.95 2.14 2.91
C THR A 28 -33.00 3.24 2.98
N THR A 29 -33.70 3.29 4.11
CA THR A 29 -34.59 4.41 4.40
C THR A 29 -33.72 5.68 4.40
N PRO A 30 -34.09 6.77 3.68
CA PRO A 30 -33.31 7.99 3.68
C PRO A 30 -33.12 8.46 5.12
N SER A 31 -31.89 8.44 5.60
CA SER A 31 -31.59 8.98 6.93
C SER A 31 -31.69 10.51 6.84
N PRO A 32 -32.25 11.19 7.84
CA PRO A 32 -32.40 12.65 7.80
C PRO A 32 -31.05 13.33 7.57
N LEU A 33 -31.05 14.48 6.89
CA LEU A 33 -29.86 15.32 6.61
C LEU A 33 -28.95 15.54 7.84
N SER A 34 -29.53 15.54 9.05
CA SER A 34 -28.82 15.68 10.32
C SER A 34 -27.91 14.49 10.68
N ALA A 35 -28.04 13.34 10.02
CA ALA A 35 -27.24 12.15 10.31
C ALA A 35 -25.83 12.21 9.69
N SER A 36 -25.65 12.91 8.56
CA SER A 36 -24.36 13.01 7.87
C SER A 36 -23.62 14.33 8.12
N VAL A 37 -24.35 15.40 8.48
CA VAL A 37 -23.73 16.67 8.91
C VAL A 37 -23.15 16.50 10.31
N VAL A 38 -21.82 16.46 10.37
CA VAL A 38 -21.08 16.33 11.62
C VAL A 38 -21.00 17.65 12.35
N ASP A 39 -20.74 18.74 11.64
CA ASP A 39 -20.66 20.08 12.21
C ASP A 39 -20.81 21.17 11.13
N CYS A 40 -21.55 22.23 11.44
CA CYS A 40 -21.74 23.42 10.60
C CYS A 40 -21.42 24.65 11.44
N ALA A 41 -20.39 25.39 11.04
CA ALA A 41 -19.86 26.51 11.80
C ALA A 41 -19.66 27.74 10.93
N VAL A 42 -19.98 28.91 11.48
CA VAL A 42 -19.74 30.22 10.87
C VAL A 42 -18.54 30.86 11.55
N TYR A 43 -17.60 31.36 10.77
CA TYR A 43 -16.41 32.05 11.25
C TYR A 43 -16.40 33.49 10.75
N ILE A 44 -16.28 34.43 11.68
CA ILE A 44 -16.21 35.87 11.40
C ILE A 44 -14.94 36.38 12.06
N ASP A 45 -14.09 37.06 11.29
CA ASP A 45 -12.83 37.67 11.77
C ASP A 45 -11.94 36.68 12.56
N GLY A 46 -11.94 35.41 12.15
CA GLY A 46 -11.17 34.33 12.76
C GLY A 46 -11.84 33.61 13.92
N GLU A 47 -12.98 34.10 14.41
CA GLU A 47 -13.69 33.51 15.55
C GLU A 47 -14.94 32.75 15.12
N ARG A 48 -15.16 31.60 15.75
CA ARG A 48 -16.38 30.81 15.56
C ARG A 48 -17.57 31.48 16.24
N LEU A 49 -18.62 31.78 15.49
CA LEU A 49 -19.87 32.25 16.07
C LEU A 49 -20.58 31.12 16.83
N GLY A 50 -21.04 31.44 18.04
CA GLY A 50 -21.88 30.53 18.82
C GLY A 50 -23.23 30.28 18.17
N GLY A 51 -23.81 29.10 18.42
CA GLY A 51 -25.13 28.70 17.93
C GLY A 51 -25.10 27.40 17.13
N ARG A 52 -26.29 26.90 16.80
CA ARG A 52 -26.48 25.84 15.81
C ARG A 52 -27.03 26.49 14.56
N TRP A 53 -26.41 26.21 13.42
CA TRP A 53 -26.76 26.80 12.14
C TRP A 53 -27.18 25.71 11.17
N THR A 54 -28.23 25.95 10.39
CA THR A 54 -28.41 25.22 9.14
C THR A 54 -27.40 25.71 8.10
N HIS A 55 -27.20 24.94 7.03
CA HIS A 55 -26.25 25.30 5.98
C HIS A 55 -26.70 26.55 5.20
N GLU A 56 -28.01 26.74 5.01
CA GLU A 56 -28.61 27.95 4.44
C GLU A 56 -28.43 29.17 5.36
N GLU A 57 -28.82 29.06 6.63
CA GLU A 57 -28.70 30.16 7.62
C GLU A 57 -27.26 30.63 7.79
N ALA A 58 -26.31 29.68 7.82
CA ALA A 58 -24.89 29.97 7.94
C ALA A 58 -24.38 30.80 6.75
N LEU A 59 -24.75 30.41 5.53
CA LEU A 59 -24.30 31.08 4.32
C LEU A 59 -24.92 32.48 4.19
N ASP A 60 -26.23 32.59 4.46
CA ASP A 60 -26.93 33.87 4.47
C ASP A 60 -26.32 34.84 5.50
N GLU A 61 -25.94 34.35 6.69
CA GLU A 61 -25.31 35.18 7.72
C GLU A 61 -23.95 35.73 7.29
N VAL A 62 -23.10 34.89 6.70
CA VAL A 62 -21.79 35.31 6.16
C VAL A 62 -21.96 36.34 5.05
N ARG A 63 -22.86 36.07 4.10
CA ARG A 63 -23.14 36.97 2.96
C ARG A 63 -23.75 38.29 3.42
N ARG A 64 -24.64 38.28 4.41
CA ARG A 64 -25.25 39.48 5.01
C ARG A 64 -24.21 40.37 5.69
N ARG A 65 -23.21 39.79 6.35
CA ARG A 65 -22.11 40.54 6.97
C ARG A 65 -21.05 40.97 5.95
N GLY A 66 -20.91 40.25 4.84
CA GLY A 66 -19.92 40.51 3.80
C GLY A 66 -18.49 40.16 4.22
N THR A 67 -18.32 39.38 5.29
CA THR A 67 -17.03 38.92 5.81
C THR A 67 -17.18 37.56 6.46
N GLY A 68 -16.08 36.80 6.53
CA GLY A 68 -16.05 35.46 7.11
C GLY A 68 -16.37 34.34 6.13
N PHE A 69 -16.56 33.14 6.67
CA PHE A 69 -16.88 31.94 5.88
C PHE A 69 -17.58 30.85 6.70
N VAL A 70 -18.22 29.92 6.00
CA VAL A 70 -18.87 28.73 6.58
C VAL A 70 -17.96 27.52 6.44
N TRP A 71 -17.81 26.70 7.49
CA TRP A 71 -17.17 25.38 7.38
C TRP A 71 -18.14 24.25 7.74
N ILE A 72 -18.50 23.46 6.73
CA ILE A 72 -19.38 22.30 6.88
C ILE A 72 -18.56 21.01 6.81
N GLY A 73 -18.79 20.12 7.78
CA GLY A 73 -18.21 18.78 7.79
C GLY A 73 -19.29 17.71 7.55
N LEU A 74 -19.12 16.91 6.51
CA LEU A 74 -19.95 15.76 6.18
C LEU A 74 -19.16 14.45 6.40
N HIS A 75 -19.86 13.40 6.80
CA HIS A 75 -19.31 12.05 6.88
C HIS A 75 -20.19 11.09 6.11
N GLU A 76 -19.61 10.44 5.09
CA GLU A 76 -20.25 9.45 4.22
C GLU A 76 -21.68 9.83 3.81
N PRO A 77 -21.91 11.04 3.25
CA PRO A 77 -23.24 11.47 2.86
C PRO A 77 -23.75 10.64 1.67
N ASP A 78 -25.03 10.30 1.69
CA ASP A 78 -25.72 9.81 0.49
C ASP A 78 -26.09 10.96 -0.47
N GLU A 79 -26.57 10.60 -1.66
CA GLU A 79 -26.96 11.55 -2.72
C GLU A 79 -28.03 12.54 -2.24
N HIS A 80 -29.04 12.07 -1.50
CA HIS A 80 -30.10 12.94 -0.98
C HIS A 80 -29.57 13.91 0.08
N GLN A 81 -28.59 13.47 0.87
CA GLN A 81 -28.02 14.25 1.96
C GLN A 81 -27.11 15.38 1.46
N ILE A 82 -26.39 15.18 0.35
CA ILE A 82 -25.52 16.22 -0.20
C ILE A 82 -26.26 17.19 -1.11
N ASN A 83 -27.35 16.78 -1.77
CA ASN A 83 -28.04 17.60 -2.79
C ASN A 83 -28.50 18.97 -2.27
N GLY A 84 -29.08 19.05 -1.06
CA GLY A 84 -29.48 20.35 -0.50
C GLY A 84 -28.29 21.30 -0.33
N ILE A 85 -27.15 20.78 0.16
CA ILE A 85 -25.91 21.55 0.28
C ILE A 85 -25.34 21.88 -1.11
N ALA A 86 -25.41 20.96 -2.07
CA ALA A 86 -24.94 21.20 -3.42
C ALA A 86 -25.70 22.34 -4.09
N GLU A 87 -27.02 22.40 -3.94
CA GLU A 87 -27.85 23.48 -4.46
C GLU A 87 -27.55 24.82 -3.77
N THR A 88 -27.50 24.86 -2.43
CA THR A 88 -27.24 26.10 -1.68
C THR A 88 -25.87 26.72 -1.99
N PHE A 89 -24.85 25.89 -2.20
CA PHE A 89 -23.48 26.33 -2.43
C PHE A 89 -23.06 26.28 -3.90
N GLU A 90 -24.00 26.00 -4.81
CA GLU A 90 -23.79 25.91 -6.26
C GLU A 90 -22.63 24.97 -6.64
N LEU A 91 -22.58 23.80 -5.99
CA LEU A 91 -21.55 22.80 -6.25
C LEU A 91 -21.77 22.13 -7.61
N HIS A 92 -20.68 21.89 -8.34
CA HIS A 92 -20.77 21.27 -9.65
C HIS A 92 -21.15 19.78 -9.55
N GLU A 93 -22.12 19.34 -10.34
CA GLU A 93 -22.71 17.99 -10.31
C GLU A 93 -21.66 16.86 -10.33
N LEU A 94 -20.69 16.92 -11.25
CA LEU A 94 -19.58 15.94 -11.32
C LEU A 94 -18.75 15.84 -10.03
N ALA A 95 -18.54 16.96 -9.34
CA ALA A 95 -17.77 16.96 -8.09
C ALA A 95 -18.60 16.42 -6.92
N VAL A 96 -19.92 16.62 -6.96
CA VAL A 96 -20.87 16.04 -6.00
C VAL A 96 -20.96 14.53 -6.19
N GLU A 97 -21.05 14.05 -7.43
CA GLU A 97 -21.03 12.62 -7.78
C GLU A 97 -19.75 11.94 -7.22
N ASP A 98 -18.60 12.55 -7.46
CA ASP A 98 -17.32 12.08 -6.91
C ASP A 98 -17.31 12.06 -5.37
N ALA A 99 -17.93 13.05 -4.74
CA ALA A 99 -18.01 13.14 -3.28
C ALA A 99 -18.96 12.10 -2.65
N VAL A 100 -19.96 11.61 -3.39
CA VAL A 100 -20.87 10.55 -2.94
C VAL A 100 -20.26 9.17 -3.16
N HIS A 101 -19.70 8.91 -4.34
CA HIS A 101 -19.19 7.58 -4.70
C HIS A 101 -17.80 7.25 -4.14
N ALA A 102 -17.03 8.28 -3.75
CA ALA A 102 -15.66 8.13 -3.27
C ALA A 102 -14.77 7.34 -4.25
N HIS A 103 -13.72 6.69 -3.76
CA HIS A 103 -12.77 5.89 -4.52
C HIS A 103 -11.95 6.69 -5.54
N GLN A 104 -11.82 7.99 -5.30
CA GLN A 104 -11.15 8.91 -6.20
C GLN A 104 -9.64 8.93 -5.96
N ARG A 105 -8.87 9.18 -7.01
CA ARG A 105 -7.44 9.50 -6.87
C ARG A 105 -7.27 10.94 -6.40
N PRO A 106 -6.20 11.27 -5.65
CA PRO A 106 -5.92 12.65 -5.30
C PRO A 106 -5.88 13.53 -6.55
N LYS A 107 -6.61 14.64 -6.49
CA LYS A 107 -6.76 15.57 -7.62
C LYS A 107 -7.15 16.97 -7.15
N LEU A 108 -6.95 17.93 -8.04
CA LEU A 108 -7.35 19.33 -7.88
C LEU A 108 -8.03 19.80 -9.16
N GLU A 109 -9.29 20.16 -9.04
CA GLU A 109 -10.13 20.61 -10.13
C GLU A 109 -10.79 21.94 -9.76
N ARG A 110 -11.05 22.76 -10.78
CA ARG A 110 -11.71 24.06 -10.61
C ARG A 110 -13.00 24.05 -11.41
N TYR A 111 -14.10 24.36 -10.74
CA TYR A 111 -15.42 24.50 -11.34
C TYR A 111 -15.93 25.92 -11.06
N GLY A 112 -15.84 26.80 -12.07
CA GLY A 112 -16.14 28.22 -11.88
C GLY A 112 -15.23 28.85 -10.81
N ASP A 113 -15.83 29.30 -9.72
CA ASP A 113 -15.12 29.90 -8.57
C ASP A 113 -14.92 28.95 -7.40
N THR A 114 -15.34 27.68 -7.54
CA THR A 114 -15.17 26.64 -6.54
C THR A 114 -14.00 25.74 -6.89
N LEU A 115 -13.15 25.50 -5.91
CA LEU A 115 -12.07 24.52 -5.93
C LEU A 115 -12.57 23.20 -5.38
N PHE A 116 -12.29 22.10 -6.08
CA PHE A 116 -12.55 20.74 -5.62
C PHE A 116 -11.22 20.01 -5.47
N MET A 117 -10.91 19.58 -4.25
CA MET A 117 -9.71 18.83 -3.94
C MET A 117 -10.07 17.48 -3.35
N VAL A 118 -9.42 16.42 -3.82
CA VAL A 118 -9.50 15.08 -3.25
C VAL A 118 -8.16 14.75 -2.63
N LEU A 119 -8.16 14.31 -1.37
CA LEU A 119 -7.03 13.77 -0.65
C LEU A 119 -7.32 12.33 -0.22
N LYS A 120 -6.27 11.51 -0.22
CA LYS A 120 -6.30 10.21 0.46
C LYS A 120 -5.82 10.41 1.88
N THR A 121 -6.45 9.73 2.82
CA THR A 121 -5.94 9.62 4.19
C THR A 121 -5.36 8.24 4.34
N VAL A 122 -4.24 8.12 5.06
CA VAL A 122 -3.61 6.84 5.36
C VAL A 122 -3.38 6.75 6.86
N ARG A 123 -3.45 5.54 7.40
CA ARG A 123 -3.11 5.28 8.78
C ARG A 123 -2.32 3.99 8.86
N TYR A 124 -1.17 4.04 9.52
CA TYR A 124 -0.44 2.84 9.86
C TYR A 124 -1.16 2.07 10.99
N VAL A 125 -1.49 0.81 10.73
CA VAL A 125 -2.06 -0.13 11.69
C VAL A 125 -0.99 -1.11 12.08
N ALA A 126 -0.48 -0.95 13.31
CA ALA A 126 0.53 -1.83 13.89
C ALA A 126 -0.07 -3.21 14.23
N ASN A 127 -0.32 -4.03 13.22
CA ASN A 127 -0.69 -5.42 13.40
C ASN A 127 0.59 -6.25 13.64
N ARG A 128 0.74 -6.79 14.86
CA ARG A 128 1.88 -7.65 15.24
C ARG A 128 1.88 -9.01 14.52
N THR A 129 0.83 -9.32 13.76
CA THR A 129 0.67 -10.58 13.04
C THR A 129 0.42 -10.27 11.57
N PHE A 130 1.48 -10.33 10.76
CA PHE A 130 1.38 -10.28 9.30
C PHE A 130 0.58 -11.50 8.84
N THR A 131 -0.69 -11.30 8.51
CA THR A 131 -1.53 -12.29 7.83
C THR A 131 -1.77 -11.80 6.41
N ALA A 132 -2.10 -12.68 5.47
CA ALA A 132 -2.37 -12.27 4.08
C ALA A 132 -3.44 -11.15 3.95
N ASN A 133 -4.29 -11.00 4.98
CA ASN A 133 -5.38 -10.03 5.06
C ASN A 133 -5.13 -8.90 6.07
N SER A 134 -3.97 -8.82 6.74
CA SER A 134 -3.68 -7.67 7.59
C SER A 134 -3.27 -6.49 6.69
N GLU A 135 -4.14 -5.50 6.58
CA GLU A 135 -3.76 -4.18 6.09
C GLU A 135 -2.83 -3.53 7.13
N ILE A 136 -1.66 -3.10 6.67
CA ILE A 136 -0.72 -2.33 7.48
C ILE A 136 -1.02 -0.84 7.28
N VAL A 137 -1.59 -0.48 6.13
CA VAL A 137 -2.08 0.87 5.85
C VAL A 137 -3.58 0.84 5.56
N GLU A 138 -4.38 1.35 6.49
CA GLU A 138 -5.80 1.64 6.22
C GLU A 138 -5.90 2.95 5.46
N SER A 139 -6.76 3.00 4.44
CA SER A 139 -6.98 4.22 3.64
C SER A 139 -8.40 4.76 3.79
N GLY A 140 -8.52 6.08 3.75
CA GLY A 140 -9.79 6.80 3.67
C GLY A 140 -9.70 7.93 2.66
N GLU A 141 -10.78 8.70 2.53
CA GLU A 141 -10.83 9.83 1.60
C GLU A 141 -11.37 11.07 2.27
N LEU A 142 -10.83 12.20 1.82
CA LEU A 142 -11.28 13.51 2.21
C LEU A 142 -11.41 14.34 0.95
N MET A 143 -12.63 14.78 0.66
CA MET A 143 -12.86 15.79 -0.37
C MET A 143 -13.12 17.15 0.27
N ALA A 144 -12.62 18.20 -0.34
CA ALA A 144 -12.82 19.57 0.08
C ALA A 144 -13.33 20.41 -1.10
N PHE A 145 -14.50 21.02 -0.92
CA PHE A 145 -15.01 22.09 -1.76
C PHE A 145 -14.65 23.42 -1.13
N VAL A 146 -13.99 24.30 -1.87
CA VAL A 146 -13.50 25.58 -1.37
C VAL A 146 -14.02 26.68 -2.28
N GLY A 147 -14.97 27.44 -1.77
CA GLY A 147 -15.49 28.65 -2.42
C GLY A 147 -14.91 29.91 -1.79
N ARG A 148 -15.52 31.05 -2.13
CA ARG A 148 -15.09 32.37 -1.61
C ARG A 148 -15.42 32.55 -0.13
N ASP A 149 -16.58 32.06 0.29
CA ASP A 149 -17.20 32.25 1.61
C ASP A 149 -17.55 30.91 2.28
N PHE A 150 -17.03 29.79 1.78
CA PHE A 150 -17.30 28.47 2.35
C PHE A 150 -16.19 27.44 2.13
N VAL A 151 -16.13 26.47 3.03
CA VAL A 151 -15.45 25.19 2.88
C VAL A 151 -16.39 24.06 3.27
N ILE A 152 -16.54 23.08 2.40
CA ILE A 152 -17.30 21.86 2.68
C ILE A 152 -16.34 20.68 2.59
N THR A 153 -16.22 19.92 3.68
CA THR A 153 -15.38 18.72 3.73
C THR A 153 -16.24 17.48 3.79
N VAL A 154 -16.01 16.52 2.89
CA VAL A 154 -16.67 15.22 2.85
C VAL A 154 -15.66 14.15 3.21
N ARG A 155 -16.01 13.27 4.14
CA ARG A 155 -15.08 12.25 4.65
C ARG A 155 -15.66 10.86 4.48
N HIS A 156 -14.85 9.97 3.90
CA HIS A 156 -15.14 8.54 3.79
C HIS A 156 -14.09 7.73 4.55
N GLY A 157 -14.53 6.72 5.28
CA GLY A 157 -13.70 5.89 6.13
C GLY A 157 -13.56 6.37 7.57
N LYS A 158 -13.10 5.47 8.44
CA LYS A 158 -13.08 5.64 9.91
C LYS A 158 -11.95 6.52 10.42
N HIS A 159 -10.97 6.85 9.58
CA HIS A 159 -9.70 7.46 9.98
C HIS A 159 -9.47 8.87 9.42
N ALA A 160 -10.46 9.47 8.77
CA ALA A 160 -10.37 10.81 8.18
C ALA A 160 -10.74 11.94 9.16
N GLY A 161 -10.67 11.70 10.48
CA GLY A 161 -11.25 12.58 11.51
C GLY A 161 -10.61 13.97 11.62
N LEU A 162 -11.13 14.97 10.89
CA LEU A 162 -10.73 16.39 10.96
C LEU A 162 -11.01 17.12 12.29
N GLY A 163 -11.49 16.44 13.33
CA GLY A 163 -11.83 17.10 14.60
C GLY A 163 -10.61 17.75 15.28
N ARG A 164 -9.42 17.17 15.11
CA ARG A 164 -8.16 17.76 15.60
C ARG A 164 -7.78 19.01 14.83
N VAL A 165 -7.74 18.91 13.50
CA VAL A 165 -7.44 20.03 12.58
C VAL A 165 -8.35 21.21 12.84
N ARG A 166 -9.67 20.98 12.97
CA ARG A 166 -10.62 22.06 13.27
C ARG A 166 -10.30 22.76 14.59
N ARG A 167 -10.01 22.03 15.66
CA ARG A 167 -9.66 22.61 16.96
C ARG A 167 -8.35 23.40 16.91
N GLU A 168 -7.34 22.91 16.21
CA GLU A 168 -6.05 23.59 16.08
C GLU A 168 -6.19 24.90 15.28
N LEU A 169 -6.97 24.88 14.20
CA LEU A 169 -7.29 26.08 13.43
C LEU A 169 -8.15 27.07 14.24
N GLU A 170 -9.16 26.61 14.96
CA GLU A 170 -9.99 27.44 15.86
C GLU A 170 -9.19 28.09 17.00
N GLN A 171 -8.05 27.49 17.39
CA GLN A 171 -7.14 28.05 18.38
C GLN A 171 -6.16 29.08 17.80
N THR A 172 -6.16 29.26 16.47
CA THR A 172 -5.22 30.13 15.75
C THR A 172 -6.02 31.15 14.90
N PRO A 173 -6.64 32.18 15.51
CA PRO A 173 -7.50 33.12 14.80
C PRO A 173 -6.84 33.81 13.61
N GLU A 174 -5.52 34.07 13.68
CA GLU A 174 -4.78 34.66 12.57
C GLU A 174 -4.79 33.81 11.30
N GLN A 175 -4.86 32.47 11.42
CA GLN A 175 -4.99 31.57 10.28
C GLN A 175 -6.43 31.53 9.78
N MET A 176 -7.41 31.56 10.68
CA MET A 176 -8.83 31.54 10.32
C MET A 176 -9.27 32.82 9.59
N ILE A 177 -8.64 33.97 9.86
CA ILE A 177 -8.87 35.22 9.12
C ILE A 177 -8.50 35.10 7.63
N LEU A 178 -7.55 34.22 7.28
CA LEU A 178 -7.14 33.99 5.89
C LEU A 178 -8.22 33.26 5.06
N GLY A 179 -9.27 32.76 5.72
CA GLY A 179 -10.49 32.27 5.09
C GLY A 179 -10.43 30.82 4.61
N PRO A 180 -11.31 30.43 3.67
CA PRO A 180 -11.49 29.06 3.20
C PRO A 180 -10.20 28.33 2.77
N ALA A 181 -9.28 29.04 2.12
CA ALA A 181 -8.02 28.47 1.67
C ALA A 181 -7.10 28.03 2.82
N ALA A 182 -7.18 28.67 3.99
CA ALA A 182 -6.39 28.27 5.15
C ALA A 182 -6.89 26.97 5.78
N VAL A 183 -8.20 26.71 5.73
CA VAL A 183 -8.76 25.42 6.12
C VAL A 183 -8.31 24.32 5.17
N LEU A 184 -8.32 24.57 3.85
CA LEU A 184 -7.80 23.62 2.88
C LEU A 184 -6.31 23.32 3.14
N HIS A 185 -5.53 24.36 3.42
CA HIS A 185 -4.14 24.22 3.82
C HIS A 185 -4.01 23.33 5.07
N GLY A 186 -4.70 23.65 6.17
CA GLY A 186 -4.59 22.86 7.42
C GLY A 186 -5.01 21.40 7.26
N ILE A 187 -5.94 21.13 6.34
CA ILE A 187 -6.30 19.75 5.98
C ILE A 187 -5.17 19.07 5.20
N ALA A 188 -4.63 19.74 4.18
CA ALA A 188 -3.56 19.17 3.35
C ALA A 188 -2.28 18.93 4.17
N ASP A 189 -1.92 19.88 5.02
CA ASP A 189 -0.82 19.81 5.97
C ASP A 189 -0.97 18.60 6.89
N HIS A 190 -2.11 18.46 7.55
CA HIS A 190 -2.39 17.31 8.41
C HIS A 190 -2.29 15.96 7.68
N VAL A 191 -2.78 15.88 6.44
CA VAL A 191 -2.69 14.67 5.62
C VAL A 191 -1.23 14.34 5.29
N VAL A 192 -0.44 15.33 4.88
CA VAL A 192 0.97 15.14 4.52
C VAL A 192 1.84 14.84 5.73
N ASP A 193 1.58 15.46 6.87
CA ASP A 193 2.24 15.13 8.14
C ASP A 193 1.96 13.68 8.55
N THR A 194 0.73 13.22 8.37
CA THR A 194 0.39 11.81 8.58
C THR A 194 1.18 10.91 7.62
N TYR A 195 1.41 11.33 6.37
CA TYR A 195 2.27 10.58 5.46
C TYR A 195 3.71 10.49 5.96
N LEU A 196 4.27 11.57 6.52
CA LEU A 196 5.60 11.56 7.12
C LEU A 196 5.68 10.54 8.26
N GLU A 197 4.75 10.59 9.21
CA GLU A 197 4.68 9.63 10.34
C GLU A 197 4.60 8.17 9.86
N VAL A 198 3.77 7.90 8.84
CA VAL A 198 3.66 6.55 8.26
C VAL A 198 4.94 6.14 7.54
N THR A 199 5.60 7.03 6.79
CA THR A 199 6.87 6.69 6.12
C THR A 199 7.97 6.34 7.11
N GLU A 200 8.05 7.02 8.25
CA GLU A 200 9.03 6.72 9.30
C GLU A 200 8.79 5.33 9.89
N THR A 201 7.53 4.99 10.16
CA THR A 201 7.18 3.66 10.69
C THR A 201 7.46 2.55 9.67
N ILE A 202 7.18 2.78 8.39
CA ILE A 202 7.50 1.84 7.31
C ILE A 202 9.01 1.67 7.15
N GLN A 203 9.79 2.74 7.29
CA GLN A 203 11.25 2.67 7.23
C GLN A 203 11.80 1.73 8.30
N ASP A 204 11.36 1.88 9.55
CA ASP A 204 11.77 1.02 10.65
C ASP A 204 11.45 -0.47 10.35
N ASP A 205 10.30 -0.75 9.73
CA ASP A 205 9.95 -2.11 9.34
C ASP A 205 10.84 -2.66 8.21
N ILE A 206 11.17 -1.84 7.20
CA ILE A 206 12.06 -2.22 6.10
C ILE A 206 13.47 -2.50 6.62
N ASP A 207 13.99 -1.66 7.52
CA ASP A 207 15.32 -1.84 8.13
C ASP A 207 15.41 -3.17 8.90
N ARG A 208 14.33 -3.57 9.59
CA ARG A 208 14.26 -4.90 10.23
C ARG A 208 14.27 -6.03 9.22
N ILE A 209 13.49 -5.92 8.14
CA ILE A 209 13.44 -6.93 7.08
C ILE A 209 14.83 -7.08 6.44
N GLU A 210 15.52 -5.97 6.15
CA GLU A 210 16.87 -5.96 5.62
C GLU A 210 17.84 -6.71 6.54
N ALA A 211 17.87 -6.37 7.83
CA ALA A 211 18.75 -7.01 8.80
C ALA A 211 18.52 -8.54 8.88
N GLU A 212 17.26 -8.99 8.80
CA GLU A 212 16.90 -10.40 8.85
C GLU A 212 17.23 -11.18 7.56
N VAL A 213 17.16 -10.53 6.39
CA VAL A 213 17.59 -11.12 5.10
C VAL A 213 19.09 -11.42 5.10
N PHE A 214 19.90 -10.50 5.63
CA PHE A 214 21.36 -10.67 5.69
C PHE A 214 21.85 -11.49 6.89
N ALA A 215 20.97 -11.87 7.82
CA ALA A 215 21.33 -12.74 8.94
C ALA A 215 21.79 -14.16 8.48
N LEU A 216 22.69 -14.77 9.26
CA LEU A 216 23.27 -16.11 8.99
C LEU A 216 22.23 -17.24 8.94
N ARG A 217 21.08 -17.07 9.60
CA ARG A 217 19.93 -17.98 9.56
C ARG A 217 18.67 -17.15 9.32
N THR A 218 18.36 -16.89 8.06
CA THR A 218 17.17 -16.11 7.68
C THR A 218 15.90 -16.88 8.05
N LYS A 219 15.02 -16.22 8.81
CA LYS A 219 13.65 -16.68 9.07
C LYS A 219 12.62 -15.95 8.21
N VAL A 220 13.02 -14.89 7.52
CA VAL A 220 12.17 -14.09 6.64
C VAL A 220 11.92 -14.84 5.35
N GLY A 221 10.65 -15.12 5.09
CA GLY A 221 10.20 -15.59 3.79
C GLY A 221 10.07 -14.43 2.81
N ALA A 222 10.19 -14.72 1.51
CA ALA A 222 9.89 -13.75 0.45
C ALA A 222 8.48 -13.14 0.55
N GLU A 223 7.56 -13.84 1.22
CA GLU A 223 6.20 -13.38 1.52
C GLU A 223 6.18 -12.08 2.34
N GLN A 224 7.04 -11.94 3.36
CA GLN A 224 7.05 -10.73 4.20
C GLN A 224 7.56 -9.51 3.43
N ILE A 225 8.57 -9.70 2.57
CA ILE A 225 9.08 -8.65 1.67
C ILE A 225 7.99 -8.24 0.68
N TYR A 226 7.24 -9.21 0.15
CA TYR A 226 6.13 -8.95 -0.76
C TYR A 226 4.98 -8.19 -0.09
N LEU A 227 4.60 -8.58 1.14
CA LEU A 227 3.58 -7.86 1.92
C LEU A 227 4.02 -6.40 2.11
N MET A 228 5.26 -6.16 2.57
CA MET A 228 5.77 -4.80 2.73
C MET A 228 5.74 -4.00 1.41
N LYS A 229 6.10 -4.63 0.28
CA LYS A 229 6.03 -4.00 -1.04
C LYS A 229 4.60 -3.60 -1.43
N ARG A 230 3.59 -4.40 -1.07
CA ARG A 230 2.18 -4.06 -1.29
C ARG A 230 1.78 -2.81 -0.50
N GLU A 231 2.20 -2.70 0.76
CA GLU A 231 1.85 -1.55 1.61
C GLU A 231 2.55 -0.26 1.15
N VAL A 232 3.83 -0.34 0.73
CA VAL A 232 4.54 0.78 0.09
C VAL A 232 3.81 1.23 -1.19
N LEU A 233 3.26 0.29 -1.97
CA LEU A 233 2.49 0.62 -3.17
C LEU A 233 1.18 1.35 -2.85
N GLU A 234 0.47 0.98 -1.78
CA GLU A 234 -0.73 1.70 -1.35
C GLU A 234 -0.39 3.14 -0.90
N LEU A 235 0.68 3.31 -0.12
CA LEU A 235 1.17 4.65 0.23
C LEU A 235 1.55 5.46 -1.02
N ARG A 236 2.25 4.84 -1.98
CA ARG A 236 2.61 5.48 -3.25
C ARG A 236 1.39 5.97 -4.04
N ARG A 237 0.28 5.24 -4.02
CA ARG A 237 -0.97 5.64 -4.69
C ARG A 237 -1.67 6.82 -4.01
N ALA A 238 -1.43 7.04 -2.72
CA ALA A 238 -1.93 8.19 -1.97
C ALA A 238 -1.04 9.44 -2.14
N VAL A 239 0.28 9.25 -2.16
CA VAL A 239 1.30 10.31 -2.16
C VAL A 239 1.54 10.87 -3.57
N MET A 240 1.90 10.02 -4.54
CA MET A 240 2.40 10.48 -5.85
C MET A 240 1.39 11.34 -6.63
N PRO A 241 0.08 11.02 -6.69
CA PRO A 241 -0.87 11.85 -7.43
C PRO A 241 -1.10 13.23 -6.80
N LEU A 242 -0.76 13.42 -5.52
CA LEU A 242 -0.99 14.66 -4.78
C LEU A 242 0.04 15.76 -5.12
N ALA A 243 1.19 15.41 -5.71
CA ALA A 243 2.26 16.36 -6.04
C ALA A 243 1.77 17.49 -6.96
N LYS A 244 1.14 17.14 -8.08
CA LYS A 244 0.65 18.14 -9.04
C LYS A 244 -0.45 19.06 -8.45
N PRO A 245 -1.46 18.54 -7.71
CA PRO A 245 -2.37 19.35 -6.90
C PRO A 245 -1.68 20.38 -5.99
N LEU A 246 -0.73 19.97 -5.15
CA LEU A 246 -0.07 20.87 -4.20
C LEU A 246 0.81 21.90 -4.90
N GLN A 247 1.61 21.47 -5.88
CA GLN A 247 2.39 22.37 -6.72
C GLN A 247 1.50 23.46 -7.35
N ARG A 248 0.30 23.10 -7.83
CA ARG A 248 -0.63 24.08 -8.42
C ARG A 248 -1.14 25.11 -7.42
N LEU A 249 -1.36 24.71 -6.17
CA LEU A 249 -1.77 25.60 -5.08
C LEU A 249 -0.61 26.51 -4.65
N ALA A 250 0.60 25.96 -4.55
CA ALA A 250 1.83 26.68 -4.19
C ALA A 250 2.25 27.73 -5.25
N GLU A 251 2.10 27.41 -6.54
CA GLU A 251 2.42 28.31 -7.66
C GLU A 251 1.30 29.33 -7.94
N GLY A 252 0.14 29.20 -7.29
CA GLY A 252 -0.92 30.19 -7.38
C GLY A 252 -1.73 30.14 -8.68
N TYR A 253 -1.81 28.98 -9.34
CA TYR A 253 -2.63 28.81 -10.55
C TYR A 253 -4.12 28.98 -10.32
N THR A 254 -4.56 29.03 -9.05
CA THR A 254 -5.97 29.15 -8.70
C THR A 254 -6.25 30.45 -7.94
N PRO A 255 -7.16 31.31 -8.43
CA PRO A 255 -7.49 32.59 -7.78
C PRO A 255 -8.08 32.46 -6.38
N ALA A 256 -8.67 31.32 -6.04
CA ALA A 256 -9.28 31.09 -4.72
C ALA A 256 -8.24 30.93 -3.58
N VAL A 257 -6.94 30.86 -3.89
CA VAL A 257 -5.87 30.79 -2.89
C VAL A 257 -5.15 32.14 -2.81
N PRO A 258 -5.32 32.90 -1.70
CA PRO A 258 -4.61 34.15 -1.47
C PRO A 258 -3.10 33.94 -1.43
N GLU A 259 -2.34 34.96 -1.84
CA GLU A 259 -0.88 34.89 -1.88
C GLU A 259 -0.25 34.53 -0.53
N GLN A 260 -0.84 35.02 0.57
CA GLN A 260 -0.38 34.70 1.93
C GLN A 260 -0.41 33.18 2.19
N VAL A 261 -1.44 32.48 1.70
CA VAL A 261 -1.64 31.04 1.91
C VAL A 261 -0.76 30.18 1.00
N ARG A 262 -0.30 30.72 -0.14
CA ARG A 262 0.58 29.99 -1.08
C ARG A 262 1.90 29.58 -0.45
N SER A 263 2.44 30.42 0.43
CA SER A 263 3.69 30.12 1.15
C SER A 263 3.54 28.88 2.04
N TYR A 264 2.37 28.70 2.66
CA TYR A 264 2.06 27.51 3.45
C TYR A 264 1.90 26.26 2.57
N PHE A 265 1.19 26.36 1.44
CA PHE A 265 1.11 25.24 0.48
C PHE A 265 2.46 24.82 -0.08
N ARG A 266 3.42 25.75 -0.24
CA ARG A 266 4.79 25.41 -0.64
C ARG A 266 5.48 24.53 0.39
N ASN A 267 5.30 24.81 1.69
CA ASN A 267 5.86 23.96 2.74
C ASN A 267 5.24 22.54 2.71
N VAL A 268 3.92 22.44 2.50
CA VAL A 268 3.23 21.15 2.34
C VAL A 268 3.74 20.40 1.09
N ASP A 269 4.01 21.11 -0.01
CA ASP A 269 4.60 20.54 -1.24
C ASP A 269 6.04 20.03 -1.02
N ASP A 270 6.86 20.76 -0.26
CA ASP A 270 8.22 20.35 0.14
C ASP A 270 8.18 19.06 1.01
N HIS A 271 7.25 19.00 1.97
CA HIS A 271 7.04 17.81 2.80
C HIS A 271 6.56 16.63 1.96
N LEU A 272 5.60 16.83 1.05
CA LEU A 272 5.12 15.78 0.16
C LEU A 272 6.22 15.26 -0.77
N THR A 273 7.10 16.16 -1.26
CA THR A 273 8.26 15.79 -2.07
C THR A 273 9.18 14.85 -1.30
N THR A 274 9.48 15.18 -0.04
CA THR A 274 10.28 14.32 0.87
C THR A 274 9.64 12.94 1.05
N VAL A 275 8.32 12.88 1.28
CA VAL A 275 7.57 11.61 1.38
C VAL A 275 7.65 10.82 0.06
N SER A 276 7.48 11.48 -1.08
CA SER A 276 7.49 10.86 -2.41
C SER A 276 8.85 10.22 -2.71
N GLU A 277 9.94 10.90 -2.38
CA GLU A 277 11.31 10.38 -2.54
C GLU A 277 11.55 9.16 -1.64
N ARG A 278 11.17 9.22 -0.36
CA ARG A 278 11.28 8.09 0.58
C ARG A 278 10.51 6.86 0.06
N VAL A 279 9.27 7.05 -0.36
CA VAL A 279 8.43 5.97 -0.90
C VAL A 279 9.04 5.33 -2.16
N ALA A 280 9.64 6.14 -3.04
CA ALA A 280 10.36 5.63 -4.20
C ALA A 280 11.58 4.79 -3.79
N SER A 281 12.37 5.27 -2.82
CA SER A 281 13.52 4.53 -2.29
C SER A 281 13.11 3.21 -1.63
N PHE A 282 12.00 3.18 -0.88
CA PHE A 282 11.49 1.94 -0.27
C PHE A 282 11.14 0.87 -1.32
N ASP A 283 10.49 1.25 -2.43
CA ASP A 283 10.15 0.32 -3.52
C ASP A 283 11.42 -0.28 -4.17
N GLU A 284 12.47 0.52 -4.35
CA GLU A 284 13.75 0.08 -4.88
C GLU A 284 14.50 -0.85 -3.91
N LEU A 285 14.57 -0.48 -2.62
CA LEU A 285 15.19 -1.30 -1.57
C LEU A 285 14.50 -2.66 -1.45
N LEU A 286 13.17 -2.69 -1.37
CA LEU A 286 12.41 -3.94 -1.28
C LEU A 286 12.61 -4.82 -2.51
N THR A 287 12.70 -4.22 -3.70
CA THR A 287 13.03 -4.96 -4.94
C THR A 287 14.42 -5.61 -4.83
N THR A 288 15.40 -4.84 -4.36
CA THR A 288 16.76 -5.34 -4.13
C THR A 288 16.81 -6.46 -3.09
N LEU A 289 16.00 -6.38 -2.03
CA LEU A 289 15.90 -7.42 -1.00
C LEU A 289 15.27 -8.73 -1.52
N VAL A 290 14.28 -8.64 -2.42
CA VAL A 290 13.73 -9.83 -3.11
C VAL A 290 14.84 -10.52 -3.91
N ASP A 291 15.58 -9.76 -4.71
CA ASP A 291 16.65 -10.31 -5.56
C ASP A 291 17.78 -10.92 -4.73
N ALA A 292 18.18 -10.26 -3.64
CA ALA A 292 19.18 -10.79 -2.70
C ALA A 292 18.71 -12.09 -2.04
N THR A 293 17.43 -12.18 -1.67
CA THR A 293 16.83 -13.39 -1.09
C THR A 293 16.84 -14.55 -2.10
N LEU A 294 16.46 -14.28 -3.35
CA LEU A 294 16.52 -15.29 -4.42
C LEU A 294 17.95 -15.78 -4.68
N ALA A 295 18.92 -14.86 -4.76
CA ALA A 295 20.32 -15.21 -4.92
C ALA A 295 20.85 -16.10 -3.78
N LYS A 296 20.46 -15.81 -2.53
CA LYS A 296 20.81 -16.63 -1.35
C LYS A 296 20.22 -18.04 -1.44
N ILE A 297 18.97 -18.17 -1.86
CA ILE A 297 18.31 -19.48 -2.08
C ILE A 297 19.07 -20.28 -3.15
N THR A 298 19.43 -19.66 -4.27
CA THR A 298 20.21 -20.30 -5.33
C THR A 298 21.60 -20.74 -4.86
N LEU A 299 22.30 -19.92 -4.06
CA LEU A 299 23.59 -20.28 -3.48
C LEU A 299 23.48 -21.48 -2.52
N GLN A 300 22.41 -21.53 -1.73
CA GLN A 300 22.13 -22.65 -0.84
C GLN A 300 21.82 -23.92 -1.64
N GLN A 301 20.95 -23.86 -2.65
CA GLN A 301 20.66 -24.98 -3.56
C GLN A 301 21.93 -25.51 -4.26
N ASN A 302 22.80 -24.62 -4.75
CA ASN A 302 24.08 -25.00 -5.33
C ASN A 302 24.99 -25.68 -4.31
N THR A 303 25.00 -25.20 -3.07
CA THR A 303 25.77 -25.81 -1.98
C THR A 303 25.25 -27.21 -1.63
N ASP A 304 23.93 -27.36 -1.56
CA ASP A 304 23.27 -28.63 -1.26
C ASP A 304 23.46 -29.63 -2.40
N MET A 305 23.37 -29.19 -3.66
CA MET A 305 23.68 -30.02 -4.83
C MET A 305 25.12 -30.53 -4.78
N ARG A 306 26.11 -29.67 -4.49
CA ARG A 306 27.51 -30.10 -4.34
C ARG A 306 27.69 -31.13 -3.22
N LYS A 307 27.00 -30.96 -2.08
CA LYS A 307 27.02 -31.92 -0.96
C LYS A 307 26.47 -33.27 -1.37
N ILE A 308 25.32 -33.30 -2.04
CA ILE A 308 24.68 -34.53 -2.53
C ILE A 308 25.61 -35.22 -3.55
N SER A 309 26.13 -34.48 -4.53
CA SER A 309 27.04 -35.02 -5.54
C SER A 309 28.34 -35.58 -4.92
N ALA A 310 28.89 -34.92 -3.89
CA ALA A 310 30.05 -35.41 -3.17
C ALA A 310 29.75 -36.76 -2.47
N TRP A 311 28.62 -36.86 -1.77
CA TRP A 311 28.20 -38.11 -1.14
C TRP A 311 27.92 -39.22 -2.15
N VAL A 312 27.25 -38.91 -3.26
CA VAL A 312 27.02 -39.87 -4.35
C VAL A 312 28.35 -40.38 -4.92
N ALA A 313 29.33 -39.50 -5.18
CA ALA A 313 30.63 -39.92 -5.67
C ALA A 313 31.39 -40.82 -4.69
N ILE A 314 31.32 -40.50 -3.38
CA ILE A 314 31.92 -41.32 -2.31
C ILE A 314 31.26 -42.70 -2.25
N ILE A 315 29.93 -42.80 -2.37
CA ILE A 315 29.19 -44.08 -2.29
C ILE A 315 29.38 -44.90 -3.57
N SER A 316 29.33 -44.27 -4.75
CA SER A 316 29.43 -44.96 -6.05
C SER A 316 30.80 -45.61 -6.27
N THR A 317 31.87 -45.06 -5.69
CA THR A 317 33.24 -45.59 -5.85
C THR A 317 33.40 -47.03 -5.33
N PRO A 318 33.07 -47.37 -4.07
CA PRO A 318 33.10 -48.75 -3.60
C PRO A 318 32.03 -49.62 -4.26
N THR A 319 30.85 -49.06 -4.59
CA THR A 319 29.82 -49.82 -5.34
C THR A 319 30.30 -50.28 -6.70
N MET A 320 31.04 -49.43 -7.43
CA MET A 320 31.63 -49.79 -8.72
C MET A 320 32.69 -50.89 -8.57
N ILE A 321 33.58 -50.76 -7.58
CA ILE A 321 34.61 -51.77 -7.30
C ILE A 321 33.96 -53.10 -6.91
N ALA A 322 33.01 -53.09 -5.97
CA ALA A 322 32.25 -54.27 -5.58
C ALA A 322 31.45 -54.86 -6.75
N GLY A 323 30.92 -54.02 -7.65
CA GLY A 323 30.24 -54.44 -8.86
C GLY A 323 31.15 -55.24 -9.80
N VAL A 324 32.37 -54.75 -10.07
CA VAL A 324 33.36 -55.44 -10.90
C VAL A 324 33.76 -56.79 -10.31
N TYR A 325 34.08 -56.83 -9.01
CA TYR A 325 34.43 -58.07 -8.30
C TYR A 325 33.22 -58.99 -8.03
N GLY A 326 32.00 -58.51 -8.27
CA GLY A 326 30.77 -59.31 -8.21
C GLY A 326 30.39 -59.97 -9.54
N MET A 327 31.17 -59.75 -10.60
CA MET A 327 30.93 -60.36 -11.92
C MET A 327 31.49 -61.78 -12.00
N ASN A 328 30.82 -62.66 -12.73
CA ASN A 328 31.25 -64.05 -12.93
C ASN A 328 32.15 -64.17 -14.18
N PHE A 329 33.43 -63.83 -14.09
CA PHE A 329 34.41 -64.06 -15.15
C PHE A 329 35.27 -65.30 -14.88
N GLU A 330 35.64 -66.05 -15.91
CA GLU A 330 36.50 -67.25 -15.80
C GLU A 330 37.97 -66.94 -15.48
N ILE A 331 38.47 -65.75 -15.85
CA ILE A 331 39.86 -65.33 -15.61
C ILE A 331 39.84 -64.07 -14.74
N MET A 332 39.94 -64.26 -13.42
CA MET A 332 40.17 -63.21 -12.42
C MET A 332 41.37 -63.59 -11.54
N PRO A 333 42.62 -63.32 -11.99
CA PRO A 333 43.82 -63.74 -11.25
C PRO A 333 43.92 -63.13 -9.84
N GLU A 334 43.23 -62.02 -9.58
CA GLU A 334 43.22 -61.33 -8.30
C GLU A 334 42.39 -62.04 -7.21
N THR A 335 41.37 -62.84 -7.58
CA THR A 335 40.51 -63.55 -6.62
C THR A 335 41.14 -64.83 -6.07
N ASP A 336 42.02 -65.48 -6.84
CA ASP A 336 42.76 -66.67 -6.40
C ASP A 336 43.92 -66.31 -5.44
N TRP A 337 44.26 -65.02 -5.35
CA TRP A 337 45.28 -64.52 -4.44
C TRP A 337 44.74 -64.36 -3.02
N LYS A 338 45.40 -64.98 -2.04
CA LYS A 338 45.03 -64.94 -0.61
C LYS A 338 44.83 -63.52 -0.03
N PHE A 339 45.46 -62.50 -0.61
CA PHE A 339 45.34 -61.11 -0.18
C PHE A 339 44.44 -60.24 -1.06
N GLY A 340 43.85 -60.78 -2.15
CA GLY A 340 43.03 -60.01 -3.10
C GLY A 340 41.84 -59.30 -2.44
N TYR A 341 41.07 -60.01 -1.61
CA TYR A 341 39.91 -59.44 -0.90
C TYR A 341 40.30 -58.34 0.11
N PRO A 342 41.27 -58.55 1.04
CA PRO A 342 41.75 -57.47 1.91
C PRO A 342 42.33 -56.26 1.15
N VAL A 343 43.04 -56.49 0.05
CA VAL A 343 43.60 -55.40 -0.78
C VAL A 343 42.49 -54.61 -1.46
N ALA A 344 41.46 -55.26 -2.00
CA ALA A 344 40.30 -54.57 -2.60
C ALA A 344 39.55 -53.69 -1.57
N LEU A 345 39.34 -54.20 -0.35
CA LEU A 345 38.77 -53.42 0.76
C LEU A 345 39.64 -52.21 1.12
N LEU A 346 40.96 -52.40 1.19
CA LEU A 346 41.90 -51.31 1.48
C LEU A 346 41.87 -50.25 0.37
N VAL A 347 41.86 -50.65 -0.90
CA VAL A 347 41.76 -49.73 -2.04
C VAL A 347 40.44 -48.95 -2.01
N MET A 348 39.31 -49.61 -1.75
CA MET A 348 38.01 -48.95 -1.58
C MET A 348 38.05 -47.92 -0.45
N LEU A 349 38.58 -48.30 0.72
CA LEU A 349 38.70 -47.40 1.87
C LEU A 349 39.58 -46.19 1.56
N ILE A 350 40.75 -46.40 0.94
CA ILE A 350 41.67 -45.34 0.55
C ILE A 350 40.99 -44.40 -0.46
N ALA A 351 40.32 -44.93 -1.48
CA ALA A 351 39.61 -44.13 -2.48
C ALA A 351 38.52 -43.26 -1.85
N CYS A 352 37.70 -43.82 -0.96
CA CYS A 352 36.69 -43.08 -0.21
C CYS A 352 37.31 -41.97 0.67
N VAL A 353 38.39 -42.27 1.38
CA VAL A 353 39.09 -41.29 2.24
C VAL A 353 39.73 -40.18 1.42
N VAL A 354 40.31 -40.49 0.26
CA VAL A 354 40.88 -39.51 -0.68
C VAL A 354 39.78 -38.59 -1.21
N LEU A 355 38.67 -39.14 -1.69
CA LEU A 355 37.53 -38.35 -2.16
C LEU A 355 36.95 -37.47 -1.05
N PHE A 356 36.76 -38.02 0.16
CA PHE A 356 36.29 -37.25 1.31
C PHE A 356 37.23 -36.08 1.63
N LYS A 357 38.55 -36.32 1.64
CA LYS A 357 39.53 -35.24 1.86
C LYS A 357 39.49 -34.19 0.75
N ILE A 358 39.35 -34.58 -0.52
CA ILE A 358 39.26 -33.65 -1.65
C ILE A 358 38.01 -32.78 -1.53
N PHE A 359 36.84 -33.39 -1.32
CA PHE A 359 35.57 -32.65 -1.22
C PHE A 359 35.53 -31.74 0.02
N ARG A 360 36.08 -32.18 1.15
CA ARG A 360 36.21 -31.33 2.35
C ARG A 360 37.16 -30.16 2.13
N ARG A 361 38.31 -30.37 1.46
CA ARG A 361 39.25 -29.30 1.09
C ARG A 361 38.59 -28.28 0.16
N ASN A 362 37.72 -28.73 -0.75
CA ASN A 362 37.02 -27.87 -1.69
C ASN A 362 35.76 -27.20 -1.10
N LYS A 363 35.45 -27.43 0.19
CA LYS A 363 34.23 -26.94 0.87
C LYS A 363 32.92 -27.45 0.24
N TRP A 364 32.95 -28.64 -0.36
CA TRP A 364 31.74 -29.33 -0.80
C TRP A 364 31.10 -30.12 0.34
N LEU A 365 31.89 -30.45 1.37
CA LEU A 365 31.49 -31.17 2.59
C LEU A 365 31.93 -30.42 3.84
#